data_AF-A0A925L0K2-F1
#
_entry.id   AF-A0A925L0K2-F1
#
_cell.length_a   1.000
_cell.length_b   1.000
_cell.length_c   1.000
_cell.angle_alpha   90.00
_cell.angle_beta   90.00
_cell.angle_gamma   90.00
#
_symmetry.space_group_name_H-M   'P 1'
#
loop_
_entity.id
_entity.type
_entity.pdbx_description
1 polymer ?
#
loop_
_entity_poly.entity_id
_entity_poly.type
_entity_poly.pdbx_seq_one_letter_code
_entity_poly.pdbx_strand_id
1 'polypeptide(L)'
;MRVKVRELDRPVAVLSPINGQLPSAAESQAVAGLIAMLEGNAVFNGHMIAPEEQERCYRAVGELRRLIADTNLLLPDDTVANETLAAMRAACRKYLDEAEAWDKKSGRRFSMPTFGFFQLLGAFREVIGLHVWRLGEAFDLEVEGRLAQHFPGTRE
;
A
#
# COMPACT_ATOMS: atom_id res chain seq x y z
N MET A 1 -0.47 -17.56 -5.83
CA MET A 1 -0.16 -18.16 -4.52
C MET A 1 -0.60 -17.15 -3.47
N ARG A 2 -1.44 -17.54 -2.50
CA ARG A 2 -1.77 -16.72 -1.34
C ARG A 2 -0.80 -17.05 -0.23
N VAL A 3 -0.34 -16.04 0.49
CA VAL A 3 0.62 -16.20 1.58
C VAL A 3 -0.01 -15.64 2.84
N LYS A 4 -0.03 -16.45 3.91
CA LYS A 4 -0.32 -15.95 5.25
C LYS A 4 0.88 -15.16 5.72
N VAL A 5 0.67 -13.91 6.11
CA VAL A 5 1.77 -13.03 6.52
C VAL A 5 2.57 -13.62 7.69
N ARG A 6 1.90 -14.33 8.60
CA ARG A 6 2.51 -15.04 9.74
C ARG A 6 3.48 -16.16 9.35
N GLU A 7 3.44 -16.64 8.11
CA GLU A 7 4.30 -17.72 7.61
C GLU A 7 5.59 -17.21 6.94
N LEU A 8 5.77 -15.89 6.80
CA LEU A 8 6.97 -15.27 6.22
C LEU A 8 8.10 -15.09 7.25
N ASP A 9 9.34 -15.21 6.78
CA ASP A 9 10.54 -14.93 7.60
C ASP A 9 10.51 -13.48 8.08
N ARG A 10 10.51 -13.30 9.41
CA ARG A 10 10.23 -12.01 10.06
C ARG A 10 11.41 -11.05 9.92
N PRO A 11 11.23 -9.87 9.30
CA PRO A 11 12.10 -8.73 9.54
C PRO A 11 11.80 -8.18 10.94
N VAL A 12 12.86 -7.97 11.72
CA VAL A 12 12.85 -7.64 13.15
C VAL A 12 11.94 -6.45 13.50
N ALA A 13 11.23 -6.60 14.64
CA ALA A 13 10.34 -5.67 15.37
C ALA A 13 8.84 -5.83 15.11
N VAL A 14 8.25 -6.85 15.74
CA VAL A 14 6.79 -7.02 15.87
C VAL A 14 6.27 -6.03 16.91
N LEU A 15 5.37 -5.14 16.48
CA LEU A 15 4.45 -4.49 17.41
C LEU A 15 3.38 -5.54 17.76
N SER A 16 3.39 -6.05 18.98
CA SER A 16 2.24 -6.77 19.54
C SER A 16 0.99 -5.88 19.41
N PRO A 17 -0.21 -6.44 19.23
CA PRO A 17 -1.43 -5.64 19.23
C PRO A 17 -1.42 -4.77 20.48
N ILE A 18 -1.44 -3.45 20.29
CA ILE A 18 -1.13 -2.45 21.33
C ILE A 18 -2.07 -2.60 22.55
N ASN A 19 -3.22 -3.28 22.39
CA ASN A 19 -4.21 -3.48 23.45
C ASN A 19 -4.59 -4.95 23.73
N GLY A 20 -3.97 -5.95 23.09
CA GLY A 20 -4.34 -7.37 23.29
C GLY A 20 -5.77 -7.76 22.86
N GLN A 21 -6.54 -6.83 22.30
CA GLN A 21 -7.90 -7.04 21.82
C GLN A 21 -7.84 -7.54 20.37
N LEU A 22 -8.47 -8.68 20.11
CA LEU A 22 -8.60 -9.22 18.76
C LEU A 22 -9.54 -8.32 17.95
N PRO A 23 -9.22 -8.02 16.67
CA PRO A 23 -10.12 -7.27 15.82
C PRO A 23 -11.47 -7.97 15.68
N SER A 24 -12.53 -7.18 15.62
CA SER A 24 -13.87 -7.67 15.34
C SER A 24 -13.98 -8.17 13.89
N ALA A 25 -14.98 -9.02 13.62
CA ALA A 25 -15.22 -9.52 12.27
C ALA A 25 -15.49 -8.41 11.25
N ALA A 26 -16.15 -7.31 11.68
CA ALA A 26 -16.41 -6.16 10.84
C ALA A 26 -15.12 -5.41 10.44
N GLU A 27 -14.21 -5.22 11.40
CA GLU A 27 -12.92 -4.58 11.11
C GLU A 27 -12.06 -5.46 10.20
N SER A 28 -11.99 -6.78 10.49
CA SER A 28 -11.28 -7.73 9.62
C SER A 28 -11.85 -7.75 8.21
N GLN A 29 -13.17 -7.66 8.06
CA GLN A 29 -13.82 -7.60 6.74
C GLN A 29 -13.48 -6.30 5.99
N ALA A 30 -13.48 -5.15 6.68
CA ALA A 30 -13.12 -3.88 6.07
C ALA A 30 -11.66 -3.85 5.61
N VAL A 31 -10.74 -4.35 6.44
CA VAL A 31 -9.31 -4.44 6.11
C VAL A 31 -9.05 -5.47 5.00
N ALA A 32 -9.71 -6.63 5.04
CA ALA A 32 -9.63 -7.61 3.96
C ALA A 32 -10.13 -7.03 2.63
N GLY A 33 -11.20 -6.25 2.65
CA GLY A 33 -11.69 -5.55 1.47
C GLY A 33 -10.67 -4.56 0.91
N LEU A 34 -9.99 -3.80 1.78
CA LEU A 34 -8.90 -2.91 1.36
C LEU A 34 -7.74 -3.69 0.71
N ILE A 35 -7.31 -4.80 1.31
CA ILE A 35 -6.23 -5.64 0.77
C ILE A 35 -6.62 -6.20 -0.60
N ALA A 36 -7.84 -6.74 -0.75
CA ALA A 36 -8.32 -7.26 -2.02
C ALA A 36 -8.36 -6.20 -3.13
N MET A 37 -8.73 -4.95 -2.78
CA MET A 37 -8.70 -3.83 -3.73
C MET A 37 -7.27 -3.41 -4.10
N LEU A 38 -6.32 -3.49 -3.16
CA LEU A 38 -4.90 -3.27 -3.42
C LEU A 38 -4.31 -4.34 -4.34
N GLU A 39 -4.71 -5.59 -4.17
CA GLU A 39 -4.31 -6.69 -5.05
C GLU A 39 -4.77 -6.44 -6.49
N GLY A 40 -5.96 -5.87 -6.69
CA GLY A 40 -6.46 -5.47 -8.01
C GLY A 40 -5.83 -4.20 -8.59
N ASN A 41 -5.01 -3.47 -7.82
CA ASN A 41 -4.52 -2.15 -8.22
C ASN A 41 -3.34 -2.24 -9.20
N ALA A 42 -3.41 -1.48 -10.30
CA ALA A 42 -2.39 -1.45 -11.34
C ALA A 42 -0.99 -1.05 -10.85
N VAL A 43 -0.89 -0.33 -9.73
CA VAL A 43 0.39 0.01 -9.09
C VAL A 43 1.09 -1.22 -8.55
N PHE A 44 0.38 -2.25 -8.08
CA PHE A 44 1.00 -3.42 -7.45
C PHE A 44 0.97 -4.67 -8.34
N ASN A 45 0.07 -4.72 -9.32
CA ASN A 45 -0.21 -5.96 -10.07
C ASN A 45 0.48 -6.04 -11.47
N GLY A 46 1.59 -5.32 -11.65
CA GLY A 46 2.73 -5.68 -12.51
C GLY A 46 2.59 -5.74 -14.04
N HIS A 47 1.38 -5.77 -14.63
CA HIS A 47 1.27 -5.99 -16.09
C HIS A 47 1.27 -4.73 -16.97
N MET A 48 1.09 -3.54 -16.40
CA MET A 48 0.61 -2.39 -17.20
C MET A 48 1.16 -1.04 -16.71
N ILE A 49 2.49 -0.89 -16.60
CA ILE A 49 3.03 0.46 -16.73
C ILE A 49 3.92 0.43 -17.96
N ALA A 50 3.24 0.49 -19.10
CA ALA A 50 3.89 0.87 -20.33
C ALA A 50 4.59 2.24 -20.08
N PRO A 51 5.72 2.51 -20.72
CA PRO A 51 6.43 3.78 -20.69
C PRO A 51 5.61 5.02 -21.14
N GLU A 52 4.29 4.99 -21.10
CA GLU A 52 3.38 6.05 -21.53
C GLU A 52 2.35 6.40 -20.45
N GLU A 53 2.35 5.72 -19.28
CA GLU A 53 1.21 5.80 -18.34
C GLU A 53 1.59 6.24 -16.91
N GLN A 54 2.57 7.15 -16.79
CA GLN A 54 2.87 7.87 -15.54
C GLN A 54 1.59 8.44 -14.91
N GLU A 55 0.70 9.02 -15.72
CA GLU A 55 -0.57 9.57 -15.27
C GLU A 55 -1.50 8.50 -14.66
N ARG A 56 -1.50 7.27 -15.18
CA ARG A 56 -2.32 6.20 -14.60
C ARG A 56 -1.83 5.81 -13.20
N CYS A 57 -0.53 5.85 -12.96
CA CYS A 57 0.01 5.64 -11.63
C CYS A 57 -0.45 6.74 -10.68
N TYR A 58 -0.43 8.00 -11.12
CA TYR A 58 -0.90 9.13 -10.30
C TYR A 58 -2.38 8.99 -9.95
N ARG A 59 -3.20 8.65 -10.95
CA ARG A 59 -4.64 8.39 -10.74
C ARG A 59 -4.86 7.21 -9.79
N ALA A 60 -4.15 6.10 -9.99
CA ALA A 60 -4.27 4.92 -9.14
C ALA A 60 -3.85 5.17 -7.69
N VAL A 61 -2.80 5.97 -7.46
CA VAL A 61 -2.38 6.37 -6.09
C VAL A 61 -3.40 7.35 -5.48
N GLY A 62 -3.97 8.26 -6.28
CA GLY A 62 -5.06 9.13 -5.84
C GLY A 62 -6.31 8.36 -5.41
N GLU A 63 -6.73 7.38 -6.20
CA GLU A 63 -7.85 6.48 -5.89
C GLU A 63 -7.55 5.62 -4.66
N LEU A 64 -6.33 5.08 -4.53
CA LEU A 64 -5.92 4.35 -3.34
C LEU A 64 -5.99 5.22 -2.07
N ARG A 65 -5.55 6.48 -2.15
CA ARG A 65 -5.65 7.41 -1.01
C ARG A 65 -7.10 7.62 -0.56
N ARG A 66 -8.05 7.67 -1.50
CA ARG A 66 -9.49 7.76 -1.21
C ARG A 66 -10.00 6.48 -0.59
N LEU A 67 -9.68 5.33 -1.19
CA LEU A 67 -10.05 4.02 -0.67
C LEU A 67 -9.59 3.82 0.78
N ILE A 68 -8.33 4.17 1.11
CA ILE A 68 -7.83 4.07 2.48
C ILE A 68 -8.62 5.00 3.43
N ALA A 69 -8.99 6.18 2.95
CA ALA A 69 -9.82 7.11 3.73
C ALA A 69 -11.21 6.52 4.00
N ASP A 70 -11.84 5.96 2.98
CA ASP A 70 -13.16 5.37 3.06
C ASP A 70 -13.16 4.13 3.97
N THR A 71 -12.13 3.28 3.87
CA THR A 71 -11.93 2.15 4.80
C THR A 71 -11.80 2.63 6.25
N ASN A 72 -11.06 3.72 6.49
CA ASN A 72 -10.89 4.27 7.84
C ASN A 72 -12.21 4.78 8.45
N LEU A 73 -13.18 5.20 7.63
CA LEU A 73 -14.52 5.62 8.10
C LEU A 73 -15.40 4.44 8.52
N LEU A 74 -15.05 3.21 8.12
CA LEU A 74 -15.76 1.99 8.49
C LEU A 74 -15.25 1.39 9.80
N LEU A 75 -14.15 1.91 10.34
CA LEU A 75 -13.48 1.35 11.51
C LEU A 75 -13.72 2.23 12.75
N PRO A 76 -13.72 1.64 13.95
CA PRO A 76 -13.72 2.40 15.21
C PRO A 76 -12.50 3.33 15.35
N ASP A 77 -12.65 4.44 16.06
CA ASP A 77 -11.56 5.40 16.30
C ASP A 77 -10.38 4.81 17.10
N ASP A 78 -10.60 3.72 17.83
CA ASP A 78 -9.59 3.00 18.63
C ASP A 78 -9.05 1.74 17.94
N THR A 79 -9.36 1.53 16.65
CA THR A 79 -8.89 0.35 15.92
C THR A 79 -7.35 0.32 15.79
N VAL A 80 -6.78 -0.87 15.83
CA VAL A 80 -5.34 -1.09 15.63
C VAL A 80 -4.87 -0.72 14.21
N ALA A 81 -5.79 -0.57 13.26
CA ALA A 81 -5.45 -0.18 11.88
C ALA A 81 -5.18 1.33 11.72
N ASN A 82 -5.66 2.20 12.62
CA ASN A 82 -5.71 3.64 12.39
C ASN A 82 -4.33 4.26 12.10
N GLU A 83 -3.31 3.92 12.89
CA GLU A 83 -1.94 4.39 12.64
C GLU A 83 -1.40 3.90 11.28
N THR A 84 -1.70 2.65 10.93
CA THR A 84 -1.26 2.05 9.67
C THR A 84 -1.95 2.69 8.46
N LEU A 85 -3.26 2.91 8.53
CA LEU A 85 -4.02 3.59 7.48
C LEU A 85 -3.60 5.06 7.32
N ALA A 86 -3.35 5.76 8.44
CA ALA A 86 -2.81 7.12 8.42
C ALA A 86 -1.44 7.19 7.73
N ALA A 87 -0.55 6.24 8.03
CA ALA A 87 0.76 6.15 7.40
C ALA A 87 0.66 5.84 5.89
N MET A 88 -0.22 4.93 5.48
CA MET A 88 -0.48 4.66 4.05
C MET A 88 -1.00 5.90 3.31
N ARG A 89 -1.91 6.68 3.92
CA ARG A 89 -2.41 7.95 3.35
C ARG A 89 -1.30 8.99 3.24
N ALA A 90 -0.41 9.06 4.23
CA ALA A 90 0.74 9.95 4.19
C ALA A 90 1.72 9.57 3.07
N ALA A 91 1.96 8.27 2.87
CA ALA A 91 2.76 7.76 1.76
C ALA A 91 2.17 8.12 0.39
N CYS A 92 0.84 7.97 0.22
CA CYS A 92 0.15 8.38 -1.01
C CYS A 92 0.31 9.89 -1.27
N ARG A 93 0.12 10.72 -0.23
CA ARG A 93 0.31 12.18 -0.34
C ARG A 93 1.74 12.52 -0.75
N LYS A 94 2.73 11.96 -0.05
CA LYS A 94 4.15 12.19 -0.33
C LYS A 94 4.50 11.85 -1.79
N TYR A 95 4.06 10.69 -2.26
CA TYR A 95 4.26 10.28 -3.66
C TYR A 95 3.67 11.32 -4.64
N LEU A 96 2.42 11.73 -4.44
CA LEU A 96 1.75 12.68 -5.33
C LEU A 96 2.40 14.07 -5.30
N ASP A 97 2.81 14.55 -4.12
CA ASP A 97 3.47 15.84 -3.95
C ASP A 97 4.84 15.86 -4.65
N GLU A 98 5.63 14.78 -4.49
CA GLU A 98 6.95 14.65 -5.14
C GLU A 98 6.82 14.49 -6.66
N ALA A 99 5.83 13.71 -7.11
CA ALA A 99 5.49 13.56 -8.52
C ALA A 99 5.10 14.90 -9.17
N GLU A 100 4.24 15.68 -8.51
CA GLU A 100 3.82 16.99 -9.01
C GLU A 100 4.99 17.99 -9.04
N ALA A 101 5.82 18.01 -8.00
CA ALA A 101 7.00 18.86 -7.94
C ALA A 101 7.98 18.53 -9.07
N TRP A 102 8.18 17.24 -9.35
CA TRP A 102 9.02 16.78 -10.44
C TRP A 102 8.44 17.18 -11.81
N ASP A 103 7.14 16.99 -12.04
CA ASP A 103 6.48 17.37 -13.29
C ASP A 103 6.58 18.87 -13.56
N LYS A 104 6.37 19.71 -12.53
CA LYS A 104 6.50 21.18 -12.64
C LYS A 104 7.92 21.59 -13.02
N LYS A 105 8.93 20.95 -12.43
CA LYS A 105 10.35 21.27 -12.69
C LYS A 105 10.81 20.81 -14.07
N SER A 106 10.32 19.66 -14.53
CA SER A 106 10.79 19.00 -15.74
C SER A 106 9.96 19.31 -16.98
N GLY A 107 8.73 19.80 -16.83
CA GLY A 107 7.77 20.00 -17.92
C GLY A 107 7.28 18.69 -18.54
N ARG A 108 7.46 17.56 -17.85
CA ARG A 108 7.42 16.20 -18.41
C ARG A 108 6.19 15.38 -18.04
N ARG A 109 5.12 16.05 -17.61
CA ARG A 109 3.86 15.40 -17.18
C ARG A 109 3.28 14.39 -18.20
N PHE A 110 3.53 14.61 -19.50
CA PHE A 110 3.07 13.74 -20.60
C PHE A 110 4.23 13.06 -21.35
N SER A 111 5.40 12.96 -20.71
CA SER A 111 6.57 12.34 -21.31
C SER A 111 6.76 10.91 -20.82
N MET A 112 7.67 10.19 -21.48
CA MET A 112 8.08 8.86 -21.07
C MET A 112 8.53 8.84 -19.59
N PRO A 113 8.10 7.85 -18.78
CA PRO A 113 8.59 7.61 -17.43
C PRO A 113 10.10 7.67 -17.37
N THR A 114 10.58 8.48 -16.45
CA THR A 114 12.01 8.62 -16.21
C THR A 114 12.48 7.71 -15.09
N PHE A 115 13.79 7.57 -14.96
CA PHE A 115 14.38 6.86 -13.83
C PHE A 115 13.87 7.38 -12.47
N GLY A 116 13.71 8.70 -12.32
CA GLY A 116 13.19 9.31 -11.10
C GLY A 116 11.75 8.89 -10.77
N PHE A 117 10.90 8.71 -11.81
CA PHE A 117 9.56 8.16 -11.62
C PHE A 117 9.60 6.74 -11.07
N PHE A 118 10.45 5.87 -11.65
CA PHE A 118 10.56 4.48 -11.18
C PHE A 118 11.11 4.37 -9.76
N GLN A 119 12.07 5.22 -9.39
CA GLN A 119 12.58 5.30 -8.02
C GLN A 119 11.48 5.70 -7.03
N LEU A 120 10.73 6.75 -7.35
CA LEU A 120 9.64 7.23 -6.52
C LEU A 120 8.53 6.17 -6.36
N LEU A 121 8.17 5.50 -7.47
CA LEU A 121 7.18 4.43 -7.47
C LEU A 121 7.65 3.20 -6.68
N GLY A 122 8.93 2.82 -6.80
CA GLY A 122 9.54 1.75 -6.01
C GLY A 122 9.48 2.04 -4.51
N ALA A 123 9.94 3.22 -4.10
CA ALA A 123 9.89 3.64 -2.70
C ALA A 123 8.45 3.69 -2.15
N PHE A 124 7.49 4.15 -2.96
CA PHE A 124 6.08 4.12 -2.59
C PHE A 124 5.56 2.68 -2.37
N ARG A 125 5.89 1.76 -3.28
CA ARG A 125 5.49 0.35 -3.18
C ARG A 125 6.06 -0.33 -1.95
N GLU A 126 7.33 -0.08 -1.61
CA GLU A 126 7.96 -0.61 -0.40
C GLU A 126 7.24 -0.14 0.87
N VAL A 127 6.93 1.16 0.96
CA VAL A 127 6.23 1.72 2.12
C VAL A 127 4.82 1.14 2.25
N ILE A 128 4.06 1.05 1.15
CA ILE A 128 2.73 0.43 1.17
C ILE A 128 2.83 -1.06 1.51
N GLY A 129 3.77 -1.79 0.92
CA GLY A 129 3.98 -3.21 1.19
C GLY A 129 4.25 -3.49 2.68
N LEU A 130 5.08 -2.68 3.33
CA LEU A 130 5.29 -2.74 4.79
C LEU A 130 3.98 -2.56 5.58
N HIS A 131 3.13 -1.62 5.19
CA HIS A 131 1.88 -1.37 5.89
C HIS A 131 0.81 -2.44 5.62
N VAL A 132 0.76 -2.98 4.40
CA VAL A 132 -0.08 -4.15 4.09
C VAL A 132 0.37 -5.36 4.90
N TRP A 133 1.68 -5.59 5.02
CA TRP A 133 2.24 -6.64 5.87
C TRP A 133 1.78 -6.47 7.34
N ARG A 134 1.87 -5.26 7.89
CA ARG A 134 1.38 -4.95 9.26
C ARG A 134 -0.12 -5.20 9.43
N LEU A 135 -0.95 -4.82 8.45
CA LEU A 135 -2.39 -5.09 8.49
C LEU A 135 -2.67 -6.60 8.42
N GLY A 136 -1.97 -7.32 7.54
CA GLY A 136 -2.10 -8.77 7.44
C GLY A 136 -1.75 -9.50 8.74
N GLU A 137 -0.70 -9.06 9.45
CA GLU A 137 -0.34 -9.58 10.76
C GLU A 137 -1.40 -9.27 11.84
N ALA A 138 -1.83 -8.01 11.91
CA ALA A 138 -2.76 -7.54 12.94
C ALA A 138 -4.16 -8.18 12.82
N PHE A 139 -4.61 -8.46 11.59
CA PHE A 139 -5.94 -8.98 11.28
C PHE A 139 -5.95 -10.46 10.86
N ASP A 140 -4.79 -11.12 10.86
CA ASP A 140 -4.62 -12.53 10.44
C ASP A 140 -5.13 -12.80 9.01
N LEU A 141 -4.78 -11.89 8.08
CA LEU A 141 -5.25 -11.93 6.70
C LEU A 141 -4.23 -12.56 5.76
N GLU A 142 -4.73 -13.24 4.73
CA GLU A 142 -3.95 -13.73 3.60
C GLU A 142 -3.79 -12.64 2.55
N VAL A 143 -2.60 -12.59 1.94
CA VAL A 143 -2.29 -11.65 0.85
C VAL A 143 -1.83 -12.40 -0.39
N GLU A 144 -2.33 -12.00 -1.55
CA GLU A 144 -1.96 -12.58 -2.84
C GLU A 144 -0.52 -12.25 -3.23
N GLY A 145 0.14 -13.24 -3.84
CA GLY A 145 1.58 -13.30 -4.00
C GLY A 145 2.23 -12.14 -4.75
N ARG A 146 1.51 -11.42 -5.62
CA ARG A 146 2.07 -10.24 -6.30
C ARG A 146 2.14 -9.02 -5.38
N LEU A 147 1.11 -8.79 -4.57
CA LEU A 147 1.17 -7.75 -3.54
C LEU A 147 2.21 -8.12 -2.47
N ALA A 148 2.32 -9.41 -2.16
CA ALA A 148 3.34 -9.92 -1.22
C ALA A 148 4.79 -9.71 -1.69
N GLN A 149 5.07 -9.54 -3.00
CA GLN A 149 6.43 -9.24 -3.48
C GLN A 149 7.00 -7.93 -2.93
N HIS A 150 6.13 -7.03 -2.48
CA HIS A 150 6.52 -5.75 -1.90
C HIS A 150 6.73 -5.81 -0.38
N PHE A 151 6.65 -6.99 0.23
CA PHE A 151 6.86 -7.14 1.67
C PHE A 151 8.35 -7.04 2.03
N PRO A 152 8.68 -6.64 3.26
CA PRO A 152 10.07 -6.56 3.65
C PRO A 152 10.70 -7.97 3.67
N GLY A 153 11.91 -8.12 3.13
CA GLY A 153 12.66 -9.37 3.17
C GLY A 153 12.26 -10.41 2.10
N THR A 154 11.32 -10.12 1.21
CA THR A 154 11.09 -10.95 0.03
C THR A 154 12.31 -10.89 -0.89
N ARG A 155 12.92 -12.05 -1.14
CA ARG A 155 13.98 -12.20 -2.15
C ARG A 155 13.30 -12.42 -3.51
N GLU A 156 13.72 -11.65 -4.51
CA GLU A 156 13.36 -11.88 -5.92
C GLU A 156 13.86 -13.23 -6.43
#